data_AF-A0A9D2IU30-F1
#
_entry.id   AF-A0A9D2IU30-F1
#
_cell.length_a   1.000
_cell.length_b   1.000
_cell.length_c   1.000
_cell.angle_alpha   90.00
_cell.angle_beta   90.00
_cell.angle_gamma   90.00
#
_symmetry.space_group_name_H-M   'P 1'
#
loop_
_entity.id
_entity.type
_entity.pdbx_description
1 polymer ?
#
loop_
_entity_poly.entity_id
_entity_poly.type
_entity_poly.pdbx_seq_one_letter_code
_entity_poly.pdbx_strand_id
1 'polypeptide(L)'
;MKKAAVAAAGFLLTAVLLTGCQQEKVKELIEPLIADVQTEEESETAQETEEEELSYEIDTSIPIQTGARVAVVSKSTDGEFWNLIRKGMEDAVNAVNTAYGFEKDQQIAMTFEGPGNELDVETQINILDAVIAENPDVVCLSASDMDSCQAQLEAARENGIPVVMFDSNVSETDLIRAYRGSRNTYIGEMAAYRLSTAIGKMGKVAVFSAQEKTQSAKDRVDGFLDMISNYTDIEVVEVIYQDQVEDMEAAMQEVLEKNPVLDGVFCTNADVAEIYLNMDNKGSSEGNIAMVGVDATARQQEAIKDGEEIGVVSQDPYAMGYETMWTALKATAPRKLAQIQKAVLLDPIWIDETNIDSPEVSNYLYTQ
;
A
#
# COMPACT_ATOMS: atom_id res chain seq x y z
N MET A 1 19.98 -36.34 19.74
CA MET A 1 20.75 -36.76 18.56
C MET A 1 19.81 -37.36 17.52
N LYS A 2 19.44 -36.56 16.51
CA LYS A 2 19.23 -36.94 15.11
C LYS A 2 18.95 -35.64 14.36
N LYS A 3 19.88 -35.27 13.48
CA LYS A 3 19.89 -34.03 12.71
C LYS A 3 18.82 -34.09 11.63
N ALA A 4 18.04 -33.02 11.49
CA ALA A 4 17.19 -32.78 10.34
C ALA A 4 18.07 -32.52 9.11
N ALA A 5 17.69 -33.09 7.97
CA ALA A 5 18.29 -32.81 6.68
C ALA A 5 17.58 -31.59 6.08
N VAL A 6 18.27 -30.45 6.07
CA VAL A 6 17.91 -29.30 5.25
C VAL A 6 18.32 -29.66 3.82
N ALA A 7 17.33 -29.84 2.94
CA ALA A 7 17.57 -30.01 1.52
C ALA A 7 17.65 -28.60 0.91
N ALA A 8 18.86 -28.20 0.52
CA ALA A 8 19.09 -27.02 -0.30
C ALA A 8 18.35 -27.19 -1.64
N ALA A 9 17.32 -26.37 -1.87
CA ALA A 9 16.63 -26.30 -3.15
C ALA A 9 17.54 -25.54 -4.13
N GLY A 10 18.24 -26.29 -4.97
CA GLY A 10 19.02 -25.73 -6.07
C GLY A 10 18.09 -25.06 -7.09
N PHE A 11 18.33 -23.79 -7.38
CA PHE A 11 17.77 -23.06 -8.52
C PHE A 11 18.13 -23.76 -9.83
N LEU A 12 17.24 -24.61 -10.32
CA LEU A 12 17.26 -25.09 -11.69
C LEU A 12 16.37 -24.17 -12.52
N LEU A 13 16.99 -23.23 -13.24
CA LEU A 13 16.36 -22.53 -14.35
C LEU A 13 15.93 -23.57 -15.39
N THR A 14 14.68 -24.02 -15.32
CA THR A 14 14.03 -24.69 -16.43
C THR A 14 13.66 -23.63 -17.47
N ALA A 15 14.38 -23.64 -18.58
CA ALA A 15 14.16 -22.76 -19.72
C ALA A 15 12.77 -22.98 -20.31
N VAL A 16 11.81 -22.12 -19.95
CA VAL A 16 10.55 -21.97 -20.68
C VAL A 16 10.87 -21.24 -21.98
N LEU A 17 10.47 -21.82 -23.12
CA LEU A 17 10.61 -21.24 -24.45
C LEU A 17 9.66 -20.03 -24.59
N LEU A 18 10.03 -18.90 -23.98
CA LEU A 18 9.35 -17.62 -24.17
C LEU A 18 9.95 -16.89 -25.38
N THR A 19 9.12 -16.13 -26.07
CA THR A 19 9.59 -15.25 -27.15
C THR A 19 10.47 -14.14 -26.58
N GLY A 20 11.47 -13.68 -27.34
CA GLY A 20 12.54 -12.80 -26.83
C GLY A 20 12.06 -11.51 -26.12
N CYS A 21 10.90 -10.96 -26.49
CA CYS A 21 10.32 -9.79 -25.81
C CYS A 21 9.68 -10.09 -24.46
N GLN A 22 9.20 -11.33 -24.23
CA GLN A 22 8.67 -11.72 -22.91
C GLN A 22 9.80 -12.03 -21.93
N GLN A 23 10.91 -12.59 -22.43
CA GLN A 23 12.05 -12.93 -21.58
C GLN A 23 12.77 -11.69 -21.00
N GLU A 24 12.87 -10.59 -21.75
CA GLU A 24 13.44 -9.33 -21.22
C GLU A 24 12.53 -8.69 -20.16
N LYS A 25 11.21 -8.61 -20.40
CA LYS A 25 10.26 -8.06 -19.43
C LYS A 25 10.23 -8.85 -18.12
N VAL A 26 10.17 -10.18 -18.23
CA VAL A 26 10.22 -11.09 -17.07
C VAL A 26 11.53 -10.91 -16.31
N LYS A 27 12.66 -10.72 -17.01
CA LYS A 27 13.95 -10.49 -16.37
C LYS A 27 14.00 -9.15 -15.63
N GLU A 28 13.46 -8.08 -16.21
CA GLU A 28 13.43 -6.74 -15.62
C GLU A 28 12.50 -6.66 -14.40
N LEU A 29 11.40 -7.43 -14.39
CA LEU A 29 10.46 -7.57 -13.25
C LEU A 29 11.00 -8.46 -12.13
N ILE A 30 11.69 -9.55 -12.49
CA ILE A 30 12.18 -10.54 -11.53
C ILE A 30 13.54 -10.16 -10.94
N GLU A 31 14.40 -9.41 -11.66
CA GLU A 31 15.73 -9.01 -11.15
C GLU A 31 15.67 -8.27 -9.80
N PRO A 32 14.78 -7.29 -9.56
CA PRO A 32 14.62 -6.67 -8.24
C PRO A 32 14.14 -7.67 -7.18
N LEU A 33 13.14 -8.50 -7.50
CA LEU A 33 12.58 -9.52 -6.59
C LEU A 33 13.59 -10.61 -6.21
N ILE A 34 14.50 -10.97 -7.14
CA ILE A 34 15.60 -11.92 -6.88
C ILE A 34 16.74 -11.22 -6.14
N ALA A 35 17.03 -9.96 -6.43
CA ALA A 35 18.05 -9.20 -5.72
C ALA A 35 17.72 -9.11 -4.23
N ASP A 36 16.46 -8.84 -3.87
CA ASP A 36 15.98 -8.86 -2.48
C ASP A 36 16.13 -10.24 -1.80
N VAL A 37 16.02 -11.34 -2.56
CA VAL A 37 16.23 -12.71 -2.04
C VAL A 37 17.71 -13.08 -1.96
N GLN A 38 18.57 -12.51 -2.81
CA GLN A 38 20.02 -12.77 -2.80
C GLN A 38 20.76 -11.93 -1.76
N THR A 39 20.29 -10.71 -1.47
CA THR A 39 20.80 -9.90 -0.36
C THR A 39 20.52 -10.54 1.01
N GLU A 40 19.46 -11.36 1.13
CA GLU A 40 19.17 -12.18 2.32
C GLU A 40 20.19 -13.32 2.55
N GLU A 41 20.89 -13.82 1.50
CA GLU A 41 21.87 -14.92 1.62
C GLU A 41 23.36 -14.48 1.68
N GLU A 42 23.71 -13.28 1.22
CA GLU A 42 25.10 -12.78 1.24
C GLU A 42 25.22 -11.39 1.90
N SER A 43 25.25 -11.35 3.24
CA SER A 43 25.83 -10.21 3.94
C SER A 43 27.36 -10.24 3.78
N GLU A 44 27.89 -9.43 2.85
CA GLU A 44 29.15 -8.67 2.91
C GLU A 44 29.65 -8.37 1.49
N THR A 45 29.15 -7.31 0.85
CA THR A 45 29.95 -6.18 0.32
C THR A 45 29.04 -5.21 -0.42
N ALA A 46 28.96 -3.98 0.12
CA ALA A 46 28.17 -2.89 -0.42
C ALA A 46 28.61 -2.52 -1.85
N GLN A 47 27.63 -2.42 -2.75
CA GLN A 47 27.69 -1.55 -3.91
C GLN A 47 26.54 -0.55 -3.79
N GLU A 48 26.91 0.73 -3.69
CA GLU A 48 26.02 1.89 -3.65
C GLU A 48 25.19 1.97 -4.95
N THR A 49 23.95 1.52 -4.89
CA THR A 49 22.86 2.21 -5.59
C THR A 49 22.48 3.40 -4.72
N GLU A 50 22.49 4.61 -5.29
CA GLU A 50 21.92 5.80 -4.63
C GLU A 50 20.40 5.58 -4.51
N GLU A 51 19.99 4.82 -3.50
CA GLU A 51 18.68 5.00 -2.87
C GLU A 51 18.74 6.41 -2.25
N GLU A 52 17.91 7.33 -2.76
CA GLU A 52 17.61 8.54 -2.01
C GLU A 52 16.94 8.07 -0.71
N GLU A 53 17.73 7.88 0.36
CA GLU A 53 17.19 7.80 1.71
C GLU A 53 16.25 8.98 1.86
N LEU A 54 14.98 8.70 2.14
CA LEU A 54 13.97 9.70 2.48
C LEU A 54 14.45 10.45 3.72
N SER A 55 15.20 11.53 3.49
CA SER A 55 15.57 12.43 4.56
C SER A 55 14.34 13.26 4.89
N TYR A 56 13.81 13.06 6.09
CA TYR A 56 12.76 13.89 6.68
C TYR A 56 13.26 15.32 7.01
N GLU A 57 14.31 15.80 6.32
CA GLU A 57 14.85 17.12 6.50
C GLU A 57 13.96 18.16 5.83
N ILE A 58 13.44 19.07 6.63
CA ILE A 58 12.65 20.20 6.16
C ILE A 58 13.57 21.22 5.48
N ASP A 59 13.45 21.35 4.15
CA ASP A 59 14.12 22.40 3.39
C ASP A 59 13.49 23.78 3.67
N THR A 60 14.08 24.47 4.65
CA THR A 60 13.67 25.83 5.05
C THR A 60 13.92 26.91 4.00
N SER A 61 14.55 26.60 2.87
CA SER A 61 14.70 27.55 1.75
C SER A 61 13.38 27.76 0.99
N ILE A 62 12.43 26.82 1.11
CA ILE A 62 11.09 26.92 0.52
C ILE A 62 10.21 27.80 1.44
N PRO A 63 9.64 28.92 0.97
CA PRO A 63 8.81 29.75 1.83
C PRO A 63 7.41 29.14 1.98
N ILE A 64 7.13 28.56 3.14
CA ILE A 64 5.81 28.02 3.51
C ILE A 64 4.92 29.14 4.04
N GLN A 65 3.62 29.07 3.74
CA GLN A 65 2.65 30.03 4.28
C GLN A 65 2.50 29.85 5.81
N THR A 66 2.75 30.92 6.56
CA THR A 66 2.51 30.98 8.01
C THR A 66 1.03 30.82 8.32
N GLY A 67 0.68 30.01 9.31
CA GLY A 67 -0.70 29.76 9.71
C GLY A 67 -1.52 28.97 8.68
N ALA A 68 -0.85 28.23 7.77
CA ALA A 68 -1.52 27.45 6.74
C ALA A 68 -2.51 26.45 7.35
N ARG A 69 -3.70 26.35 6.75
CA ARG A 69 -4.72 25.35 7.05
C ARG A 69 -4.67 24.23 6.03
N VAL A 70 -4.35 23.03 6.48
CA VAL A 70 -4.37 21.81 5.66
C VAL A 70 -5.56 20.95 6.09
N ALA A 71 -6.47 20.66 5.16
CA ALA A 71 -7.56 19.71 5.41
C ALA A 71 -7.20 18.36 4.81
N VAL A 72 -7.16 17.30 5.63
CA VAL A 72 -6.92 15.94 5.17
C VAL A 72 -8.24 15.16 5.17
N VAL A 73 -8.57 14.57 4.02
CA VAL A 73 -9.73 13.68 3.84
C VAL A 73 -9.22 12.30 3.44
N SER A 74 -9.26 11.34 4.37
CA SER A 74 -8.86 9.95 4.13
C SER A 74 -10.05 9.08 3.69
N LYS A 75 -9.77 7.84 3.24
CA LYS A 75 -10.82 6.84 2.98
C LYS A 75 -11.43 6.29 4.26
N SER A 76 -10.64 6.23 5.33
CA SER A 76 -11.11 5.83 6.66
C SER A 76 -10.31 6.60 7.71
N THR A 77 -10.93 6.89 8.85
CA THR A 77 -10.23 7.37 10.05
C THR A 77 -9.85 6.23 10.99
N ASP A 78 -10.33 5.03 10.73
CA ASP A 78 -10.22 3.86 11.58
C ASP A 78 -9.26 2.84 10.93
N GLY A 79 -8.43 2.19 11.74
CA GLY A 79 -7.47 1.18 11.29
C GLY A 79 -6.00 1.60 11.53
N GLU A 80 -5.13 0.61 11.73
CA GLU A 80 -3.73 0.83 12.12
C GLU A 80 -2.92 1.53 11.01
N PHE A 81 -3.23 1.24 9.73
CA PHE A 81 -2.67 1.95 8.58
C PHE A 81 -2.97 3.46 8.64
N TRP A 82 -4.23 3.82 8.82
CA TRP A 82 -4.69 5.21 8.86
C TRP A 82 -4.15 5.97 10.08
N ASN A 83 -3.99 5.28 11.21
CA ASN A 83 -3.34 5.85 12.41
C ASN A 83 -1.88 6.24 12.14
N LEU A 84 -1.12 5.40 11.43
CA LEU A 84 0.27 5.71 11.10
C LEU A 84 0.39 6.81 10.04
N ILE A 85 -0.49 6.85 9.05
CA ILE A 85 -0.59 7.98 8.11
C ILE A 85 -0.82 9.29 8.88
N ARG A 86 -1.83 9.32 9.77
CA ARG A 86 -2.15 10.49 10.59
C ARG A 86 -0.93 10.91 11.42
N LYS A 87 -0.27 9.96 12.08
CA LYS A 87 0.94 10.23 12.88
C LYS A 87 2.06 10.84 12.04
N GLY A 88 2.34 10.29 10.86
CA GLY A 88 3.33 10.85 9.93
C GLY A 88 3.00 12.29 9.50
N MET A 89 1.72 12.56 9.23
CA MET A 89 1.26 13.92 8.90
C MET A 89 1.40 14.89 10.09
N GLU A 90 1.02 14.48 11.30
CA GLU A 90 1.15 15.28 12.53
C GLU A 90 2.62 15.59 12.83
N ASP A 91 3.50 14.61 12.69
CA ASP A 91 4.94 14.79 12.90
C ASP A 91 5.56 15.71 11.85
N ALA A 92 5.13 15.65 10.59
CA ALA A 92 5.55 16.59 9.56
C ALA A 92 5.12 18.03 9.88
N VAL A 93 3.87 18.23 10.36
CA VAL A 93 3.41 19.54 10.84
C VAL A 93 4.30 20.05 11.98
N ASN A 94 4.60 19.18 12.96
CA ASN A 94 5.46 19.54 14.11
C ASN A 94 6.89 19.87 13.68
N ALA A 95 7.45 19.10 12.74
CA ALA A 95 8.78 19.30 12.19
C ALA A 95 8.87 20.64 11.45
N VAL A 96 7.89 20.97 10.60
CA VAL A 96 7.85 22.25 9.89
C VAL A 96 7.67 23.42 10.85
N ASN A 97 6.72 23.34 11.79
CA ASN A 97 6.54 24.39 12.80
C ASN A 97 7.85 24.67 13.58
N THR A 98 8.59 23.60 13.91
CA THR A 98 9.89 23.71 14.61
C THR A 98 10.98 24.28 13.72
N ALA A 99 11.13 23.77 12.49
CA ALA A 99 12.19 24.16 11.56
C ALA A 99 12.07 25.63 11.11
N TYR A 100 10.85 26.13 10.90
CA TYR A 100 10.60 27.52 10.54
C TYR A 100 10.48 28.45 11.76
N GLY A 101 10.48 27.92 12.98
CA GLY A 101 10.35 28.70 14.21
C GLY A 101 9.00 29.44 14.29
N PHE A 102 7.91 28.79 13.89
CA PHE A 102 6.57 29.40 13.93
C PHE A 102 6.10 29.56 15.37
N GLU A 103 5.74 30.81 15.72
CA GLU A 103 5.09 31.14 16.98
C GLU A 103 3.64 30.64 16.99
N LYS A 104 2.99 30.67 18.17
CA LYS A 104 1.67 30.07 18.38
C LYS A 104 0.59 30.50 17.38
N ASP A 105 0.60 31.76 16.93
CA ASP A 105 -0.35 32.31 15.95
C ASP A 105 0.06 32.08 14.49
N GLN A 106 1.22 31.44 14.26
CA GLN A 106 1.79 31.13 12.95
C GLN A 106 1.84 29.62 12.68
N GLN A 107 1.47 28.80 13.67
CA GLN A 107 1.50 27.35 13.54
C GLN A 107 0.53 26.89 12.46
N ILE A 108 0.99 25.91 11.68
CA ILE A 108 0.16 25.17 10.73
C ILE A 108 -0.95 24.46 11.51
N ALA A 109 -2.16 24.53 10.98
CA ALA A 109 -3.32 23.79 11.48
C ALA A 109 -3.69 22.68 10.49
N MET A 110 -3.89 21.47 11.01
CA MET A 110 -4.32 20.32 10.22
C MET A 110 -5.63 19.76 10.77
N THR A 111 -6.56 19.39 9.88
CA THR A 111 -7.64 18.46 10.20
C THR A 111 -7.38 17.11 9.54
N PHE A 112 -7.86 16.03 10.16
CA PHE A 112 -7.82 14.69 9.59
C PHE A 112 -9.20 14.06 9.76
N GLU A 113 -9.91 14.01 8.65
CA GLU A 113 -11.33 13.67 8.53
C GLU A 113 -11.50 12.57 7.49
N GLY A 114 -12.63 11.87 7.55
CA GLY A 114 -12.95 10.74 6.70
C GLY A 114 -14.13 9.97 7.29
N PRO A 115 -14.73 9.04 6.55
CA PRO A 115 -15.68 8.12 7.13
C PRO A 115 -14.97 7.13 8.09
N GLY A 116 -15.73 6.35 8.84
CA GLY A 116 -15.18 5.26 9.67
C GLY A 116 -14.92 3.95 8.91
N ASN A 117 -15.15 3.93 7.60
CA ASN A 117 -15.04 2.76 6.75
C ASN A 117 -14.78 3.18 5.29
N GLU A 118 -13.88 2.47 4.61
CA GLU A 118 -13.44 2.78 3.24
C GLU A 118 -14.57 2.72 2.20
N LEU A 119 -15.59 1.88 2.43
CA LEU A 119 -16.74 1.71 1.52
C LEU A 119 -17.69 2.93 1.50
N ASP A 120 -17.61 3.84 2.48
CA ASP A 120 -18.54 4.96 2.60
C ASP A 120 -18.09 6.18 1.77
N VAL A 121 -18.16 6.00 0.44
CA VAL A 121 -17.81 7.00 -0.56
C VAL A 121 -18.70 8.26 -0.42
N GLU A 122 -19.98 8.09 -0.10
CA GLU A 122 -20.91 9.22 0.04
C GLU A 122 -20.52 10.13 1.21
N THR A 123 -20.19 9.56 2.37
CA THR A 123 -19.70 10.34 3.51
C THR A 123 -18.37 11.03 3.17
N GLN A 124 -17.44 10.35 2.48
CA GLN A 124 -16.19 10.99 2.05
C GLN A 124 -16.45 12.21 1.16
N ILE A 125 -17.36 12.11 0.19
CA ILE A 125 -17.73 13.24 -0.69
C ILE A 125 -18.31 14.40 0.11
N ASN A 126 -19.23 14.12 1.04
CA ASN A 126 -19.84 15.15 1.88
C ASN A 126 -18.81 15.86 2.78
N ILE A 127 -17.84 15.11 3.34
CA ILE A 127 -16.73 15.68 4.09
C ILE A 127 -15.86 16.54 3.18
N LEU A 128 -15.52 16.05 1.99
CA LEU A 128 -14.70 16.78 1.02
C LEU A 128 -15.35 18.11 0.60
N ASP A 129 -16.66 18.11 0.33
CA ASP A 129 -17.44 19.32 0.06
C ASP A 129 -17.37 20.31 1.22
N ALA A 130 -17.55 19.84 2.45
CA ALA A 130 -17.51 20.67 3.65
C ALA A 130 -16.14 21.31 3.85
N VAL A 131 -15.05 20.54 3.77
CA VAL A 131 -13.70 21.09 3.96
C VAL A 131 -13.32 22.05 2.85
N ILE A 132 -13.70 21.80 1.59
CA ILE A 132 -13.45 22.75 0.49
C ILE A 132 -14.20 24.07 0.74
N ALA A 133 -15.43 24.01 1.26
CA ALA A 133 -16.22 25.20 1.58
C ALA A 133 -15.60 26.06 2.71
N GLU A 134 -14.77 25.48 3.57
CA GLU A 134 -14.00 26.22 4.57
C GLU A 134 -12.77 26.95 4.02
N ASN A 135 -12.49 26.76 2.72
CA ASN A 135 -11.42 27.38 1.96
C ASN A 135 -10.02 27.21 2.62
N PRO A 136 -9.58 25.96 2.88
CA PRO A 136 -8.24 25.67 3.37
C PRO A 136 -7.18 26.08 2.34
N ASP A 137 -5.94 26.21 2.79
CA ASP A 137 -4.82 26.55 1.92
C ASP A 137 -4.40 25.36 1.04
N VAL A 138 -4.66 24.13 1.51
CA VAL A 138 -4.38 22.87 0.80
C VAL A 138 -5.36 21.80 1.26
N VAL A 139 -5.76 20.92 0.33
CA VAL A 139 -6.47 19.68 0.66
C VAL A 139 -5.56 18.49 0.39
N CYS A 140 -5.49 17.55 1.32
CA CYS A 140 -4.96 16.21 1.09
C CYS A 140 -6.11 15.23 0.95
N LEU A 141 -6.10 14.35 -0.05
CA LEU A 141 -7.18 13.40 -0.31
C LEU A 141 -6.63 11.99 -0.60
N SER A 142 -7.13 10.97 0.09
CA SER A 142 -7.06 9.58 -0.40
C SER A 142 -8.44 9.17 -0.88
N ALA A 143 -8.59 8.95 -2.18
CA ALA A 143 -9.91 8.73 -2.77
C ALA A 143 -10.38 7.28 -2.56
N SER A 144 -11.58 7.11 -2.00
CA SER A 144 -12.24 5.79 -1.90
C SER A 144 -12.68 5.28 -3.27
N ASP A 145 -12.98 6.19 -4.19
CA ASP A 145 -13.38 5.88 -5.56
C ASP A 145 -12.68 6.84 -6.53
N MET A 146 -12.08 6.29 -7.59
CA MET A 146 -11.25 7.05 -8.53
C MET A 146 -11.99 8.17 -9.28
N ASP A 147 -13.30 8.04 -9.45
CA ASP A 147 -14.10 8.89 -10.33
C ASP A 147 -15.11 9.76 -9.56
N SER A 148 -15.44 9.42 -8.33
CA SER A 148 -16.56 10.02 -7.60
C SER A 148 -16.29 11.43 -7.07
N CYS A 149 -15.01 11.84 -6.95
CA CYS A 149 -14.62 13.15 -6.40
C CYS A 149 -14.35 14.22 -7.47
N GLN A 150 -14.64 13.97 -8.75
CA GLN A 150 -14.28 14.90 -9.83
C GLN A 150 -14.85 16.32 -9.63
N ALA A 151 -16.12 16.44 -9.27
CA ALA A 151 -16.76 17.74 -9.07
C ALA A 151 -16.11 18.54 -7.92
N GLN A 152 -15.73 17.85 -6.84
CA GLN A 152 -15.03 18.43 -5.70
C GLN A 152 -13.63 18.92 -6.09
N LEU A 153 -12.90 18.12 -6.85
CA LEU A 153 -11.57 18.51 -7.34
C LEU A 153 -11.64 19.71 -8.29
N GLU A 154 -12.67 19.80 -9.13
CA GLU A 154 -12.93 20.97 -9.96
C GLU A 154 -13.22 22.22 -9.10
N ALA A 155 -14.07 22.09 -8.08
CA ALA A 155 -14.36 23.18 -7.14
C ALA A 155 -13.12 23.65 -6.37
N ALA A 156 -12.28 22.72 -5.89
CA ALA A 156 -11.00 23.04 -5.25
C ALA A 156 -10.10 23.83 -6.20
N ARG A 157 -9.97 23.39 -7.46
CA ARG A 157 -9.19 24.08 -8.49
C ARG A 157 -9.74 25.48 -8.80
N GLU A 158 -11.05 25.65 -8.89
CA GLU A 158 -11.71 26.95 -9.12
C GLU A 158 -11.47 27.93 -7.97
N ASN A 159 -11.41 27.43 -6.74
CA ASN A 159 -11.07 28.21 -5.54
C ASN A 159 -9.56 28.42 -5.36
N GLY A 160 -8.72 27.84 -6.23
CA GLY A 160 -7.27 27.94 -6.14
C GLY A 160 -6.64 27.09 -5.04
N ILE A 161 -7.38 26.11 -4.52
CA ILE A 161 -6.94 25.19 -3.46
C ILE A 161 -6.19 24.03 -4.13
N PRO A 162 -4.86 23.89 -3.92
CA PRO A 162 -4.13 22.73 -4.40
C PRO A 162 -4.58 21.46 -3.67
N VAL A 163 -4.72 20.37 -4.42
CA VAL A 163 -5.04 19.04 -3.87
C VAL A 163 -3.82 18.13 -3.98
N VAL A 164 -3.38 17.55 -2.85
CA VAL A 164 -2.33 16.50 -2.83
C VAL A 164 -3.00 15.16 -2.57
N MET A 165 -2.91 14.25 -3.52
CA MET A 165 -3.43 12.90 -3.35
C MET A 165 -2.47 12.06 -2.51
N PHE A 166 -3.01 11.16 -1.69
CA PHE A 166 -2.21 10.17 -0.99
C PHE A 166 -2.86 8.79 -0.96
N ASP A 167 -2.08 7.73 -0.79
CA ASP A 167 -2.50 6.32 -0.78
C ASP A 167 -3.21 5.87 -2.08
N SER A 168 -4.40 6.37 -2.37
CA SER A 168 -5.12 6.15 -3.63
C SER A 168 -5.45 7.43 -4.38
N ASN A 169 -5.14 7.37 -5.67
CA ASN A 169 -5.33 8.47 -6.59
C ASN A 169 -6.73 8.47 -7.24
N VAL A 170 -7.03 9.53 -7.96
CA VAL A 170 -8.19 9.68 -8.85
C VAL A 170 -7.79 9.42 -10.30
N SER A 171 -8.75 9.09 -11.16
CA SER A 171 -8.46 8.90 -12.60
C SER A 171 -8.07 10.22 -13.29
N GLU A 172 -8.69 11.34 -12.91
CA GLU A 172 -8.44 12.67 -13.48
C GLU A 172 -7.26 13.39 -12.79
N THR A 173 -6.04 12.90 -13.02
CA THR A 173 -4.80 13.40 -12.38
C THR A 173 -4.35 14.81 -12.81
N ASP A 174 -5.06 15.47 -13.72
CA ASP A 174 -4.78 16.85 -14.11
C ASP A 174 -5.39 17.89 -13.16
N LEU A 175 -6.30 17.45 -12.28
CA LEU A 175 -6.92 18.30 -11.24
C LEU A 175 -6.06 18.39 -9.97
N ILE A 176 -5.08 17.52 -9.81
CA ILE A 176 -4.30 17.38 -8.58
C ILE A 176 -2.91 18.03 -8.72
N ARG A 177 -2.35 18.45 -7.58
CA ARG A 177 -1.01 19.04 -7.51
C ARG A 177 0.10 18.00 -7.48
N ALA A 178 -0.12 16.90 -6.77
CA ALA A 178 0.83 15.81 -6.56
C ALA A 178 0.13 14.55 -6.02
N TYR A 179 0.79 13.40 -6.11
CA TYR A 179 0.38 12.12 -5.52
C TYR A 179 1.52 11.49 -4.70
N ARG A 180 1.19 10.92 -3.53
CA ARG A 180 2.08 10.15 -2.67
C ARG A 180 1.44 8.81 -2.34
N GLY A 181 2.03 7.70 -2.79
CA GLY A 181 1.44 6.40 -2.50
C GLY A 181 2.45 5.30 -2.64
N SER A 182 2.02 4.07 -2.44
CA SER A 182 2.89 2.91 -2.64
C SER A 182 2.96 2.53 -4.11
N ARG A 183 4.00 1.80 -4.50
CA ARG A 183 4.05 1.12 -5.81
C ARG A 183 3.08 -0.07 -5.83
N ASN A 184 1.78 0.22 -5.93
CA ASN A 184 0.72 -0.78 -5.75
C ASN A 184 0.79 -1.93 -6.77
N THR A 185 1.18 -1.68 -8.02
CA THR A 185 1.45 -2.76 -8.98
C THR A 185 2.58 -3.68 -8.51
N TYR A 186 3.68 -3.10 -7.99
CA TYR A 186 4.80 -3.87 -7.45
C TYR A 186 4.41 -4.67 -6.19
N ILE A 187 3.50 -4.13 -5.36
CA ILE A 187 2.91 -4.90 -4.24
C ILE A 187 2.25 -6.18 -4.75
N GLY A 188 1.41 -6.06 -5.79
CA GLY A 188 0.73 -7.20 -6.41
C GLY A 188 1.71 -8.21 -7.01
N GLU A 189 2.71 -7.72 -7.74
CA GLU A 189 3.76 -8.55 -8.34
C GLU A 189 4.55 -9.33 -7.28
N MET A 190 4.96 -8.65 -6.20
CA MET A 190 5.66 -9.27 -5.07
C MET A 190 4.79 -10.33 -4.38
N ALA A 191 3.51 -10.04 -4.15
CA ALA A 191 2.58 -11.00 -3.55
C ALA A 191 2.40 -12.24 -4.44
N ALA A 192 2.23 -12.07 -5.75
CA ALA A 192 2.14 -13.18 -6.70
C ALA A 192 3.43 -14.03 -6.73
N TYR A 193 4.60 -13.39 -6.71
CA TYR A 193 5.89 -14.09 -6.66
C TYR A 193 6.05 -14.91 -5.38
N ARG A 194 5.76 -14.32 -4.22
CA ARG A 194 5.89 -14.98 -2.90
C ARG A 194 4.87 -16.13 -2.77
N LEU A 195 3.61 -15.90 -3.14
CA LEU A 195 2.57 -16.93 -3.10
C LEU A 195 2.86 -18.08 -4.06
N SER A 196 3.20 -17.79 -5.33
CA SER A 196 3.53 -18.82 -6.32
C SER A 196 4.73 -19.68 -5.89
N THR A 197 5.74 -19.06 -5.27
CA THR A 197 6.90 -19.79 -4.75
C THR A 197 6.51 -20.70 -3.59
N ALA A 198 5.70 -20.21 -2.65
CA ALA A 198 5.25 -20.98 -1.50
C ALA A 198 4.43 -22.23 -1.87
N ILE A 199 3.60 -22.14 -2.91
CA ILE A 199 2.80 -23.28 -3.41
C ILE A 199 3.55 -24.16 -4.41
N GLY A 200 4.86 -23.95 -4.61
CA GLY A 200 5.66 -24.76 -5.53
C GLY A 200 5.35 -24.52 -7.02
N LYS A 201 4.82 -23.34 -7.35
CA LYS A 201 4.56 -22.83 -8.71
C LYS A 201 3.47 -23.59 -9.48
N MET A 202 2.58 -24.27 -8.76
CA MET A 202 1.41 -24.95 -9.31
C MET A 202 0.26 -24.90 -8.32
N GLY A 203 -0.98 -24.97 -8.81
CA GLY A 203 -2.16 -25.06 -7.94
C GLY A 203 -3.27 -24.09 -8.30
N LYS A 204 -4.18 -23.86 -7.36
CA LYS A 204 -5.29 -22.92 -7.48
C LYS A 204 -5.14 -21.80 -6.46
N VAL A 205 -5.34 -20.57 -6.88
CA VAL A 205 -5.31 -19.40 -6.01
C VAL A 205 -6.56 -18.54 -6.17
N ALA A 206 -6.95 -17.84 -5.12
CA ALA A 206 -8.00 -16.82 -5.16
C ALA A 206 -7.46 -15.45 -4.73
N VAL A 207 -8.06 -14.39 -5.25
CA VAL A 207 -7.76 -13.02 -4.84
C VAL A 207 -8.98 -12.45 -4.14
N PHE A 208 -8.80 -12.00 -2.91
CA PHE A 208 -9.77 -11.26 -2.14
C PHE A 208 -9.28 -9.82 -2.04
N SER A 209 -10.03 -8.90 -2.63
CA SER A 209 -9.64 -7.51 -2.73
C SER A 209 -10.62 -6.59 -1.99
N ALA A 210 -10.12 -5.39 -1.66
CA ALA A 210 -10.93 -4.29 -1.18
C ALA A 210 -11.86 -3.80 -2.31
N GLN A 211 -11.95 -2.51 -2.58
CA GLN A 211 -12.84 -2.01 -3.64
C GLN A 211 -12.17 -2.01 -5.02
N GLU A 212 -12.85 -2.48 -6.07
CA GLU A 212 -12.34 -2.43 -7.45
C GLU A 212 -12.13 -0.97 -7.91
N LYS A 213 -12.97 -0.06 -7.42
CA LYS A 213 -12.96 1.35 -7.80
C LYS A 213 -11.89 2.18 -7.09
N THR A 214 -11.17 1.60 -6.14
CA THR A 214 -10.03 2.24 -5.49
C THR A 214 -8.75 1.94 -6.27
N GLN A 215 -7.99 2.98 -6.63
CA GLN A 215 -6.75 2.82 -7.42
C GLN A 215 -5.73 1.88 -6.77
N SER A 216 -5.48 1.97 -5.45
CA SER A 216 -4.48 1.11 -4.81
C SER A 216 -4.83 -0.38 -4.90
N ALA A 217 -6.08 -0.74 -4.59
CA ALA A 217 -6.56 -2.11 -4.66
C ALA A 217 -6.57 -2.64 -6.10
N LYS A 218 -7.04 -1.83 -7.05
CA LYS A 218 -7.01 -2.17 -8.47
C LYS A 218 -5.60 -2.47 -8.95
N ASP A 219 -4.64 -1.59 -8.68
CA ASP A 219 -3.26 -1.75 -9.14
C ASP A 219 -2.59 -2.99 -8.51
N ARG A 220 -2.91 -3.30 -7.24
CA ARG A 220 -2.43 -4.53 -6.56
C ARG A 220 -2.98 -5.78 -7.24
N VAL A 221 -4.27 -5.82 -7.57
CA VAL A 221 -4.86 -6.96 -8.28
C VAL A 221 -4.27 -7.07 -9.69
N ASP A 222 -4.17 -5.97 -10.43
CA ASP A 222 -3.63 -5.98 -11.80
C ASP A 222 -2.16 -6.47 -11.80
N GLY A 223 -1.32 -6.00 -10.86
CA GLY A 223 0.06 -6.47 -10.70
C GLY A 223 0.17 -7.93 -10.30
N PHE A 224 -0.72 -8.40 -9.40
CA PHE A 224 -0.79 -9.82 -9.04
C PHE A 224 -1.15 -10.68 -10.25
N LEU A 225 -2.19 -10.30 -11.01
CA LEU A 225 -2.67 -11.05 -12.17
C LEU A 225 -1.63 -11.06 -13.32
N ASP A 226 -0.92 -9.95 -13.55
CA ASP A 226 0.14 -9.89 -14.56
C ASP A 226 1.31 -10.82 -14.18
N MET A 227 1.82 -10.72 -12.94
CA MET A 227 2.93 -11.56 -12.47
C MET A 227 2.55 -13.05 -12.41
N ILE A 228 1.38 -13.38 -11.85
CA ILE A 228 0.96 -14.78 -11.67
C ILE A 228 0.76 -15.50 -13.02
N SER A 229 0.45 -14.75 -14.09
CA SER A 229 0.28 -15.30 -15.45
C SER A 229 1.54 -15.97 -16.02
N ASN A 230 2.72 -15.66 -15.46
CA ASN A 230 3.97 -16.31 -15.81
C ASN A 230 4.08 -17.75 -15.26
N TYR A 231 3.23 -18.14 -14.32
CA TYR A 231 3.16 -19.47 -13.72
C TYR A 231 1.98 -20.24 -14.30
N THR A 232 2.17 -20.84 -15.47
CA THR A 232 1.07 -21.45 -16.26
C THR A 232 0.39 -22.66 -15.60
N ASP A 233 1.01 -23.23 -14.56
CA ASP A 233 0.44 -24.33 -13.76
C ASP A 233 -0.34 -23.82 -12.53
N ILE A 234 -0.45 -22.50 -12.36
CA ILE A 234 -1.31 -21.84 -11.37
C ILE A 234 -2.58 -21.33 -12.06
N GLU A 235 -3.74 -21.66 -11.49
CA GLU A 235 -5.05 -21.17 -11.90
C GLU A 235 -5.56 -20.15 -10.88
N VAL A 236 -5.84 -18.92 -11.30
CA VAL A 236 -6.62 -17.97 -10.48
C VAL A 236 -8.10 -18.34 -10.62
N VAL A 237 -8.69 -18.94 -9.58
CA VAL A 237 -10.06 -19.48 -9.65
C VAL A 237 -11.13 -18.40 -9.48
N GLU A 238 -10.83 -17.35 -8.73
CA GLU A 238 -11.76 -16.26 -8.46
C GLU A 238 -10.99 -14.99 -8.06
N VAL A 239 -11.55 -13.83 -8.42
CA VAL A 239 -11.16 -12.51 -7.89
C VAL A 239 -12.45 -11.88 -7.36
N ILE A 240 -12.50 -11.57 -6.08
CA ILE A 240 -13.65 -10.94 -5.42
C ILE A 240 -13.25 -9.58 -4.90
N TYR A 241 -14.10 -8.58 -5.13
CA TYR A 241 -13.97 -7.25 -4.58
C TYR A 241 -15.06 -6.98 -3.55
N GLN A 242 -14.69 -6.34 -2.45
CA GLN A 242 -15.58 -6.02 -1.34
C GLN A 242 -16.74 -5.10 -1.76
N ASP A 243 -16.58 -4.25 -2.77
CA ASP A 243 -17.63 -3.37 -3.29
C ASP A 243 -18.58 -4.05 -4.31
N GLN A 244 -18.33 -5.32 -4.64
CA GLN A 244 -19.15 -6.12 -5.56
C GLN A 244 -20.00 -7.19 -4.85
N VAL A 245 -19.84 -7.35 -3.54
CA VAL A 245 -20.56 -8.35 -2.73
C VAL A 245 -21.24 -7.69 -1.54
N GLU A 246 -22.36 -8.27 -1.08
CA GLU A 246 -23.05 -7.75 0.11
C GLU A 246 -22.31 -8.06 1.40
N ASP A 247 -21.64 -9.22 1.45
CA ASP A 247 -20.90 -9.72 2.60
C ASP A 247 -19.63 -10.44 2.11
N MET A 248 -18.48 -9.86 2.44
CA MET A 248 -17.18 -10.35 1.98
C MET A 248 -16.81 -11.69 2.62
N GLU A 249 -17.15 -11.91 3.90
CA GLU A 249 -16.84 -13.16 4.61
C GLU A 249 -17.64 -14.32 3.99
N ALA A 250 -18.93 -14.10 3.72
CA ALA A 250 -19.77 -15.09 3.07
C ALA A 250 -19.29 -15.41 1.64
N ALA A 251 -18.83 -14.39 0.89
CA ALA A 251 -18.30 -14.57 -0.45
C ALA A 251 -16.96 -15.35 -0.45
N MET A 252 -16.06 -15.05 0.49
CA MET A 252 -14.84 -15.84 0.71
C MET A 252 -15.17 -17.30 1.03
N GLN A 253 -16.13 -17.54 1.93
CA GLN A 253 -16.57 -18.88 2.32
C GLN A 253 -17.10 -19.66 1.11
N GLU A 254 -17.89 -19.01 0.24
CA GLU A 254 -18.39 -19.64 -0.99
C GLU A 254 -17.25 -20.04 -1.94
N VAL A 255 -16.20 -19.22 -2.07
CA VAL A 255 -15.01 -19.57 -2.87
C VAL A 255 -14.29 -20.79 -2.30
N LEU A 256 -14.10 -20.82 -0.97
CA LEU A 256 -13.45 -21.94 -0.29
C LEU A 256 -14.26 -23.25 -0.46
N GLU A 257 -15.60 -23.18 -0.38
CA GLU A 257 -16.48 -24.33 -0.57
C GLU A 257 -16.50 -24.85 -2.01
N LYS A 258 -16.49 -23.95 -3.00
CA LYS A 258 -16.42 -24.31 -4.43
C LYS A 258 -15.05 -24.89 -4.82
N ASN A 259 -14.00 -24.51 -4.09
CA ASN A 259 -12.61 -24.88 -4.39
C ASN A 259 -11.97 -25.62 -3.20
N PRO A 260 -12.37 -26.88 -2.92
CA PRO A 260 -11.83 -27.67 -1.78
C PRO A 260 -10.36 -28.08 -1.97
N VAL A 261 -9.70 -27.67 -3.03
CA VAL A 261 -8.27 -27.90 -3.30
C VAL A 261 -7.58 -26.56 -3.62
N LEU A 262 -8.01 -25.48 -2.96
CA LEU A 262 -7.38 -24.18 -3.08
C LEU A 262 -6.02 -24.22 -2.36
N ASP A 263 -4.96 -23.79 -3.04
CA ASP A 263 -3.59 -23.84 -2.54
C ASP A 263 -3.15 -22.50 -1.94
N GLY A 264 -3.72 -21.38 -2.40
CA GLY A 264 -3.35 -20.06 -1.91
C GLY A 264 -4.41 -18.97 -2.03
N VAL A 265 -4.25 -17.92 -1.23
CA VAL A 265 -5.06 -16.69 -1.28
C VAL A 265 -4.17 -15.46 -1.21
N PHE A 266 -4.60 -14.40 -1.89
CA PHE A 266 -4.03 -13.06 -1.78
C PHE A 266 -5.10 -12.09 -1.26
N CYS A 267 -4.81 -11.40 -0.15
CA CYS A 267 -5.67 -10.36 0.42
C CYS A 267 -5.06 -8.97 0.20
N THR A 268 -5.78 -8.06 -0.47
CA THR A 268 -5.13 -6.84 -1.00
C THR A 268 -4.99 -5.67 -0.02
N ASN A 269 -5.52 -5.76 1.20
CA ASN A 269 -5.34 -4.77 2.29
C ASN A 269 -5.58 -5.43 3.66
N ALA A 270 -5.31 -4.68 4.73
CA ALA A 270 -5.53 -5.07 6.12
C ALA A 270 -6.95 -5.58 6.39
N ASP A 271 -7.99 -4.84 6.03
CA ASP A 271 -9.38 -5.20 6.34
C ASP A 271 -9.76 -6.56 5.74
N VAL A 272 -9.42 -6.78 4.48
CA VAL A 272 -9.74 -8.05 3.78
C VAL A 272 -8.88 -9.20 4.32
N ALA A 273 -7.61 -8.93 4.66
CA ALA A 273 -6.75 -9.92 5.30
C ALA A 273 -7.31 -10.32 6.68
N GLU A 274 -7.76 -9.37 7.49
CA GLU A 274 -8.34 -9.64 8.81
C GLU A 274 -9.67 -10.38 8.73
N ILE A 275 -10.54 -10.07 7.76
CA ILE A 275 -11.76 -10.86 7.51
C ILE A 275 -11.37 -12.32 7.26
N TYR A 276 -10.48 -12.58 6.31
CA TYR A 276 -10.03 -13.94 6.01
C TYR A 276 -9.38 -14.60 7.23
N LEU A 277 -8.53 -13.88 7.96
CA LEU A 277 -7.82 -14.37 9.15
C LEU A 277 -8.72 -14.67 10.35
N ASN A 278 -9.94 -14.15 10.39
CA ASN A 278 -10.87 -14.38 11.50
C ASN A 278 -11.94 -15.45 11.18
N MET A 279 -11.94 -16.01 9.97
CA MET A 279 -12.85 -17.10 9.61
C MET A 279 -12.47 -18.42 10.33
N ASP A 280 -13.47 -19.09 10.91
CA ASP A 280 -13.29 -20.32 11.70
C ASP A 280 -13.02 -21.58 10.86
N ASN A 281 -13.17 -21.53 9.51
CA ASN A 281 -13.03 -22.69 8.61
C ASN A 281 -12.29 -22.36 7.29
N LYS A 282 -11.12 -21.73 7.38
CA LYS A 282 -10.28 -21.38 6.21
C LYS A 282 -9.71 -22.58 5.42
N GLY A 283 -9.96 -23.80 5.86
CA GLY A 283 -9.30 -25.01 5.34
C GLY A 283 -10.28 -25.96 4.66
N SER A 284 -9.90 -26.42 3.48
CA SER A 284 -10.43 -27.65 2.93
C SER A 284 -9.95 -28.86 3.75
N SER A 285 -10.57 -30.01 3.53
CA SER A 285 -10.30 -31.25 4.28
C SER A 285 -8.89 -31.84 4.15
N GLU A 286 -7.95 -31.22 3.39
CA GLU A 286 -6.67 -31.82 3.00
C GLU A 286 -5.39 -30.97 3.23
N GLY A 287 -5.45 -29.70 3.67
CA GLY A 287 -4.24 -28.89 3.95
C GLY A 287 -4.47 -27.44 4.40
N ASN A 288 -3.38 -26.74 4.77
CA ASN A 288 -3.40 -25.29 5.05
C ASN A 288 -3.26 -24.51 3.73
N ILE A 289 -4.13 -23.53 3.50
CA ILE A 289 -4.08 -22.62 2.35
C ILE A 289 -3.00 -21.56 2.60
N ALA A 290 -2.05 -21.38 1.68
CA ALA A 290 -1.03 -20.34 1.80
C ALA A 290 -1.66 -18.95 1.65
N MET A 291 -1.41 -18.04 2.59
CA MET A 291 -1.97 -16.69 2.55
C MET A 291 -0.87 -15.63 2.44
N VAL A 292 -1.00 -14.73 1.47
CA VAL A 292 -0.25 -13.47 1.43
C VAL A 292 -1.22 -12.31 1.63
N GLY A 293 -0.90 -11.41 2.55
CA GLY A 293 -1.60 -10.14 2.74
C GLY A 293 -0.82 -8.94 2.23
N VAL A 294 -1.49 -7.80 2.17
CA VAL A 294 -0.87 -6.48 2.15
C VAL A 294 -1.06 -5.86 3.53
N ASP A 295 -0.21 -4.90 3.88
CA ASP A 295 -0.16 -4.23 5.19
C ASP A 295 0.55 -5.08 6.26
N ALA A 296 0.60 -4.61 7.50
CA ALA A 296 1.26 -5.35 8.59
C ALA A 296 0.60 -5.05 9.93
N THR A 297 -0.72 -5.22 10.03
CA THR A 297 -1.45 -5.02 11.29
C THR A 297 -0.95 -5.95 12.39
N ALA A 298 -1.23 -5.61 13.65
CA ALA A 298 -0.91 -6.50 14.77
C ALA A 298 -1.48 -7.92 14.57
N ARG A 299 -2.68 -8.05 14.00
CA ARG A 299 -3.31 -9.35 13.70
C ARG A 299 -2.55 -10.14 12.63
N GLN A 300 -2.05 -9.48 11.58
CA GLN A 300 -1.23 -10.10 10.54
C GLN A 300 0.15 -10.49 11.08
N GLN A 301 0.76 -9.65 11.93
CA GLN A 301 2.02 -9.97 12.59
C GLN A 301 1.90 -11.23 13.47
N GLU A 302 0.80 -11.39 14.20
CA GLU A 302 0.47 -12.61 14.93
C GLU A 302 0.26 -13.80 13.98
N ALA A 303 -0.48 -13.61 12.89
CA ALA A 303 -0.72 -14.65 11.87
C ALA A 303 0.58 -15.18 11.25
N ILE A 304 1.53 -14.31 10.97
CA ILE A 304 2.86 -14.67 10.46
C ILE A 304 3.61 -15.53 11.49
N LYS A 305 3.61 -15.10 12.76
CA LYS A 305 4.29 -15.82 13.85
C LYS A 305 3.67 -17.18 14.14
N ASP A 306 2.37 -17.32 13.92
CA ASP A 306 1.63 -18.58 14.10
C ASP A 306 1.63 -19.46 12.83
N GLY A 307 2.15 -18.95 11.70
CA GLY A 307 2.17 -19.64 10.41
C GLY A 307 0.82 -19.74 9.71
N GLU A 308 -0.16 -18.91 10.10
CA GLU A 308 -1.45 -18.76 9.40
C GLU A 308 -1.32 -17.92 8.12
N GLU A 309 -0.36 -17.00 8.10
CA GLU A 309 -0.04 -16.13 6.96
C GLU A 309 1.44 -16.32 6.63
N ILE A 310 1.78 -16.58 5.37
CA ILE A 310 3.19 -16.86 5.01
C ILE A 310 4.05 -15.59 5.02
N GLY A 311 3.41 -14.43 5.01
CA GLY A 311 4.03 -13.12 5.03
C GLY A 311 3.12 -12.08 4.39
N VAL A 312 3.55 -10.83 4.49
CA VAL A 312 2.84 -9.67 3.97
C VAL A 312 3.75 -8.82 3.10
N VAL A 313 3.14 -8.13 2.14
CA VAL A 313 3.78 -7.01 1.47
C VAL A 313 3.36 -5.74 2.18
N SER A 314 4.23 -5.23 3.06
CA SER A 314 3.94 -4.07 3.90
C SER A 314 4.31 -2.75 3.23
N GLN A 315 3.46 -1.75 3.42
CA GLN A 315 3.70 -0.36 3.01
C GLN A 315 4.39 0.43 4.13
N ASP A 316 4.89 1.64 3.83
CA ASP A 316 5.33 2.61 4.83
C ASP A 316 4.28 3.75 5.01
N PRO A 317 3.22 3.53 5.82
CA PRO A 317 2.19 4.55 6.03
C PRO A 317 2.72 5.79 6.74
N TYR A 318 3.70 5.65 7.63
CA TYR A 318 4.26 6.81 8.33
C TYR A 318 4.98 7.74 7.35
N ALA A 319 5.90 7.20 6.54
CA ALA A 319 6.60 7.96 5.52
C ALA A 319 5.62 8.57 4.51
N MET A 320 4.60 7.81 4.10
CA MET A 320 3.56 8.30 3.20
C MET A 320 2.82 9.50 3.76
N GLY A 321 2.41 9.44 5.03
CA GLY A 321 1.78 10.56 5.72
C GLY A 321 2.70 11.77 5.81
N TYR A 322 3.95 11.57 6.22
CA TYR A 322 4.94 12.62 6.34
C TYR A 322 5.19 13.33 5.00
N GLU A 323 5.47 12.56 3.95
CA GLU A 323 5.74 13.08 2.60
C GLU A 323 4.53 13.79 1.98
N THR A 324 3.32 13.29 2.27
CA THR A 324 2.07 13.93 1.85
C THR A 324 1.95 15.30 2.48
N MET A 325 2.11 15.39 3.80
CA MET A 325 1.99 16.66 4.51
C MET A 325 3.10 17.64 4.12
N TRP A 326 4.35 17.18 4.01
CA TRP A 326 5.43 18.03 3.55
C TRP A 326 5.17 18.56 2.13
N THR A 327 4.67 17.70 1.24
CA THR A 327 4.27 18.09 -0.11
C THR A 327 3.11 19.09 -0.13
N ALA A 328 2.11 18.90 0.74
CA ALA A 328 1.00 19.82 0.91
C ALA A 328 1.50 21.20 1.33
N LEU A 329 2.35 21.27 2.35
CA LEU A 329 2.92 22.54 2.82
C LEU A 329 3.76 23.22 1.74
N LYS A 330 4.59 22.48 0.99
CA LYS A 330 5.30 23.00 -0.19
C LYS A 330 4.34 23.58 -1.23
N ALA A 331 3.12 23.04 -1.36
CA ALA A 331 2.13 23.54 -2.31
C ALA A 331 1.54 24.91 -1.95
N THR A 332 1.69 25.36 -0.69
CA THR A 332 1.35 26.74 -0.27
C THR A 332 2.35 27.77 -0.78
N ALA A 333 3.57 27.34 -1.12
CA ALA A 333 4.61 28.23 -1.62
C ALA A 333 4.34 28.64 -3.09
N PRO A 334 4.83 29.81 -3.53
CA PRO A 334 4.78 30.17 -4.94
C PRO A 334 5.42 29.10 -5.83
N ARG A 335 4.72 28.64 -6.88
CA ARG A 335 5.17 27.54 -7.77
C ARG A 335 6.59 27.66 -8.31
N LYS A 336 7.13 28.88 -8.46
CA LYS A 336 8.50 29.12 -8.93
C LYS A 336 9.58 28.78 -7.89
N LEU A 337 9.19 28.70 -6.62
CA LEU A 337 10.08 28.51 -5.48
C LEU A 337 9.96 27.10 -4.89
N ALA A 338 8.85 26.40 -5.14
CA ALA A 338 8.65 25.01 -4.75
C ALA A 338 8.46 24.11 -5.98
N GLN A 339 9.53 23.41 -6.37
CA GLN A 339 9.39 22.29 -7.29
C GLN A 339 8.79 21.11 -6.53
N ILE A 340 7.71 20.55 -7.08
CA ILE A 340 7.02 19.40 -6.48
C ILE A 340 6.89 18.36 -7.58
N GLN A 341 7.47 17.19 -7.33
CA GLN A 341 7.31 16.02 -8.17
C GLN A 341 5.84 15.60 -8.21
N LYS A 342 5.30 15.38 -9.43
CA LYS A 342 3.88 15.06 -9.64
C LYS A 342 3.48 13.76 -8.95
N ALA A 343 4.36 12.77 -8.90
CA ALA A 343 4.17 11.54 -8.14
C ALA A 343 5.49 11.17 -7.45
N VAL A 344 5.40 10.69 -6.21
CA VAL A 344 6.47 9.97 -5.51
C VAL A 344 5.83 8.69 -5.02
N LEU A 345 6.45 7.56 -5.38
CA LEU A 345 5.96 6.25 -4.98
C LEU A 345 6.94 5.65 -3.98
N LEU A 346 6.40 5.17 -2.86
CA LEU A 346 7.16 4.50 -1.81
C LEU A 346 7.26 3.01 -2.14
N ASP A 347 8.44 2.45 -1.90
CA ASP A 347 8.67 1.01 -2.07
C ASP A 347 8.06 0.25 -0.87
N PRO A 348 7.26 -0.80 -1.13
CA PRO A 348 6.84 -1.73 -0.11
C PRO A 348 7.98 -2.71 0.21
N ILE A 349 7.86 -3.42 1.34
CA ILE A 349 8.78 -4.51 1.68
C ILE A 349 8.04 -5.81 1.95
N TRP A 350 8.73 -6.93 1.74
CA TRP A 350 8.26 -8.23 2.18
C TRP A 350 8.58 -8.45 3.66
N ILE A 351 7.59 -8.86 4.45
CA ILE A 351 7.76 -9.24 5.84
C ILE A 351 7.22 -10.65 6.06
N ASP A 352 8.04 -11.54 6.61
CA ASP A 352 7.66 -12.92 6.98
C ASP A 352 8.30 -13.34 8.32
N GLU A 353 8.13 -14.61 8.70
CA GLU A 353 8.66 -15.16 9.95
C GLU A 353 10.17 -14.92 10.11
N THR A 354 10.93 -14.84 9.01
CA THR A 354 12.39 -14.75 9.04
C THR A 354 12.91 -13.35 9.37
N ASN A 355 12.15 -12.31 9.04
CA ASN A 355 12.60 -10.91 9.17
C ASN A 355 11.69 -10.03 10.05
N ILE A 356 10.51 -10.51 10.49
CA ILE A 356 9.54 -9.72 11.26
C ILE A 356 10.08 -9.11 12.57
N ASP A 357 11.07 -9.75 13.19
CA ASP A 357 11.72 -9.23 14.41
C ASP A 357 13.00 -8.40 14.10
N SER A 358 13.29 -8.15 12.82
CA SER A 358 14.41 -7.31 12.40
C SER A 358 14.14 -5.84 12.73
N PRO A 359 15.10 -5.10 13.30
CA PRO A 359 14.99 -3.66 13.48
C PRO A 359 14.80 -2.89 12.16
N GLU A 360 15.22 -3.47 11.03
CA GLU A 360 15.17 -2.81 9.71
C GLU A 360 13.72 -2.70 9.19
N VAL A 361 12.83 -3.60 9.60
CA VAL A 361 11.43 -3.61 9.15
C VAL A 361 10.50 -2.85 10.11
N SER A 362 11.00 -2.28 11.21
CA SER A 362 10.15 -1.74 12.27
C SER A 362 9.22 -0.61 11.84
N ASN A 363 9.64 0.20 10.85
CA ASN A 363 8.82 1.29 10.31
C ASN A 363 7.67 0.80 9.41
N TYR A 364 7.77 -0.44 8.94
CA TYR A 364 6.77 -1.11 8.12
C TYR A 364 5.84 -2.00 8.94
N LEU A 365 5.99 -2.06 10.27
CA LEU A 365 5.07 -2.78 11.15
C LEU A 365 4.04 -1.83 11.73
N TYR A 366 2.75 -2.19 11.66
CA TYR A 366 1.68 -1.30 12.09
C TYR A 366 1.47 -1.52 13.58
N THR A 367 2.29 -0.83 14.36
CA THR A 367 2.28 -0.88 15.83
C THR A 367 1.65 0.40 16.36
N GLN A 368 0.82 0.27 17.39
CA GLN A 368 0.09 1.39 18.00
C GLN A 368 1.00 2.32 18.80
#